data_AF-A0A964T5N2-F1
#
_entry.id   AF-A0A964T5N2-F1
#
_cell.length_a   1.000
_cell.length_b   1.000
_cell.length_c   1.000
_cell.angle_alpha   90.00
_cell.angle_beta   90.00
_cell.angle_gamma   90.00
#
_symmetry.space_group_name_H-M   'P 1'
#
loop_
_entity.id
_entity.type
_entity.pdbx_description
1 polymer ?
#
loop_
_entity_poly.entity_id
_entity_poly.type
_entity_poly.pdbx_seq_one_letter_code
_entity_poly.pdbx_strand_id
1 'polypeptide(L)'
;MATLELEMALEIADTEGRAWTEAVRYAAEAAGGELVFVLPDPAEDGSDRSECAIVRLREDDETKLVSIRETDDGFEFRDEAAIDPSLRDFARSSIEVLERLRSDLDFVALPEADERAAA
;
A
#
# COMPACT_ATOMS: atom_id res chain seq x y z
N MET A 1 15.96 -1.61 4.18
CA MET A 1 15.54 -1.31 5.56
C MET A 1 14.03 -1.11 5.66
N ALA A 2 13.38 -0.45 4.70
CA ALA A 2 11.93 -0.17 4.76
C ALA A 2 11.05 -1.43 4.95
N THR A 3 11.40 -2.57 4.32
CA THR A 3 10.64 -3.83 4.52
C THR A 3 10.70 -4.36 5.95
N LEU A 4 11.85 -4.24 6.62
CA LEU A 4 12.00 -4.66 8.02
C LEU A 4 11.21 -3.73 8.96
N GLU A 5 11.21 -2.42 8.70
CA GLU A 5 10.41 -1.46 9.46
C GLU A 5 8.91 -1.74 9.32
N LEU A 6 8.48 -2.09 8.10
CA LEU A 6 7.11 -2.53 7.82
C LEU A 6 6.75 -3.79 8.60
N GLU A 7 7.62 -4.81 8.58
CA GLU A 7 7.43 -6.06 9.32
C GLU A 7 7.28 -5.80 10.82
N MET A 8 8.22 -5.07 11.42
CA MET A 8 8.17 -4.70 12.84
C MET A 8 6.93 -3.87 13.18
N ALA A 9 6.57 -2.91 12.33
CA ALA A 9 5.39 -2.08 12.58
C ALA A 9 4.09 -2.88 12.50
N LEU A 10 4.02 -3.90 11.63
CA LEU A 10 2.88 -4.78 11.52
C LEU A 10 2.76 -5.72 12.72
N GLU A 11 3.87 -6.26 13.22
CA GLU A 11 3.90 -7.05 14.46
C GLU A 11 3.45 -6.22 15.68
N ILE A 12 3.91 -4.97 15.79
CA ILE A 12 3.50 -4.06 16.89
C ILE A 12 2.05 -3.61 16.77
N ALA A 13 1.54 -3.53 15.53
CA ALA A 13 0.15 -3.16 15.29
C ALA A 13 -0.85 -4.20 15.81
N ASP A 14 -0.37 -5.36 16.30
CA ASP A 14 -1.04 -6.46 17.00
C ASP A 14 -2.56 -6.45 16.82
N THR A 15 -3.03 -7.34 15.93
CA THR A 15 -4.36 -7.35 15.30
C THR A 15 -5.52 -7.65 16.25
N GLU A 16 -5.35 -7.50 17.57
CA GLU A 16 -6.38 -7.62 18.61
C GLU A 16 -7.38 -6.44 18.62
N GLY A 17 -7.92 -6.07 17.44
CA GLY A 17 -9.06 -5.16 17.32
C GLY A 17 -9.07 -4.22 16.11
N ARG A 18 -8.02 -4.20 15.28
CA ARG A 18 -8.00 -3.43 14.02
C ARG A 18 -8.34 -4.32 12.84
N ALA A 19 -9.07 -3.76 11.87
CA ALA A 19 -9.26 -4.43 10.60
C ALA A 19 -7.91 -4.57 9.88
N TRP A 20 -7.68 -5.70 9.19
CA TRP A 20 -6.45 -6.00 8.45
C TRP A 20 -5.94 -4.82 7.60
N THR A 21 -6.85 -4.22 6.83
CA THR A 21 -6.56 -3.04 5.99
C THR A 21 -6.00 -1.87 6.79
N GLU A 22 -6.47 -1.63 8.01
CA GLU A 22 -6.00 -0.55 8.86
C GLU A 22 -4.64 -0.87 9.49
N ALA A 23 -4.42 -2.12 9.89
CA ALA A 23 -3.15 -2.58 10.43
C ALA A 23 -2.03 -2.44 9.38
N VAL A 24 -2.27 -2.92 8.16
CA VAL A 24 -1.30 -2.80 7.06
C VAL A 24 -1.08 -1.35 6.66
N ARG A 25 -2.15 -0.53 6.59
CA ARG A 25 -2.00 0.90 6.29
C ARG A 25 -1.10 1.59 7.31
N TYR A 26 -1.35 1.35 8.60
CA TYR A 26 -0.55 1.91 9.67
C TYR A 26 0.91 1.48 9.58
N ALA A 27 1.16 0.19 9.34
CA ALA A 27 2.52 -0.33 9.20
C ALA A 27 3.24 0.24 7.97
N ALA A 28 2.54 0.36 6.84
CA ALA A 28 3.06 0.98 5.63
C ALA A 28 3.45 2.44 5.85
N GLU A 29 2.57 3.24 6.48
CA GLU A 29 2.85 4.64 6.79
C GLU A 29 4.05 4.78 7.75
N ALA A 30 4.15 3.91 8.76
CA ALA A 30 5.27 3.90 9.70
C ALA A 30 6.62 3.61 9.01
N ALA A 31 6.63 2.77 7.98
CA ALA A 31 7.80 2.45 7.15
C ALA A 31 8.05 3.48 6.01
N GLY A 32 7.35 4.62 6.00
CA GLY A 32 7.47 5.63 4.94
C GLY A 32 6.87 5.21 3.59
N GLY A 33 6.02 4.19 3.59
CA GLY A 33 5.31 3.65 2.44
C GLY A 33 3.83 4.04 2.38
N GLU A 34 3.11 3.36 1.48
CA GLU A 34 1.68 3.56 1.24
C GLU A 34 1.03 2.21 0.91
N LEU A 35 -0.13 1.94 1.53
CA LEU A 35 -0.99 0.84 1.13
C LEU A 35 -1.61 1.17 -0.25
N VAL A 36 -1.36 0.31 -1.24
CA VAL A 36 -1.91 0.47 -2.60
C VAL A 36 -3.34 -0.08 -2.65
N PHE A 37 -3.51 -1.34 -2.25
CA PHE A 37 -4.82 -1.98 -2.15
C PHE A 37 -4.75 -3.25 -1.29
N VAL A 38 -5.93 -3.77 -0.94
CA VAL A 38 -6.14 -5.10 -0.36
C VAL A 38 -7.09 -5.86 -1.26
N LEU A 39 -6.77 -7.12 -1.57
CA LEU A 39 -7.63 -8.02 -2.34
C LEU A 39 -7.91 -9.29 -1.54
N PRO A 40 -9.10 -9.88 -1.71
CA PRO A 40 -9.33 -11.23 -1.24
C PRO A 40 -8.40 -12.19 -1.99
N ASP A 41 -7.69 -13.03 -1.25
CA ASP A 41 -6.88 -14.12 -1.77
C ASP A 41 -7.64 -15.43 -1.55
N PRO A 42 -8.13 -16.07 -2.62
CA PRO A 42 -8.85 -17.33 -2.48
C PRO A 42 -7.87 -18.40 -1.99
N ALA A 43 -8.10 -18.93 -0.80
CA ALA A 43 -7.41 -20.14 -0.34
C ALA A 43 -7.69 -21.28 -1.33
N GLU A 44 -6.64 -21.98 -1.77
CA GLU A 44 -6.76 -23.06 -2.77
C GLU A 44 -7.65 -24.22 -2.29
N ASP A 45 -7.83 -24.36 -0.98
CA ASP A 45 -8.62 -25.40 -0.33
C ASP A 45 -10.06 -24.96 0.05
N GLY A 46 -10.44 -23.72 -0.24
CA GLY A 46 -11.76 -23.17 0.08
C GLY A 46 -12.00 -22.89 1.57
N SER A 47 -10.94 -22.89 2.40
CA SER A 47 -10.96 -22.36 3.76
C SER A 47 -11.04 -20.82 3.77
N ASP A 48 -11.06 -20.21 4.96
CA ASP A 48 -11.33 -18.78 5.16
C ASP A 48 -10.55 -17.91 4.19
N ARG A 49 -11.25 -16.92 3.59
CA ARG A 49 -10.66 -15.99 2.62
C ARG A 49 -9.57 -15.19 3.31
N SER A 50 -8.31 -15.53 3.05
CA SER A 50 -7.19 -14.67 3.43
C SER A 50 -7.23 -13.39 2.61
N GLU A 51 -6.68 -12.30 3.14
CA GLU A 51 -6.54 -11.04 2.42
C GLU A 51 -5.07 -10.83 2.06
N CYS A 52 -4.81 -10.35 0.84
CA CYS A 52 -3.49 -9.99 0.37
C CYS A 52 -3.41 -8.48 0.21
N ALA A 53 -2.50 -7.85 0.95
CA ALA A 53 -2.24 -6.43 0.85
C ALA A 53 -1.01 -6.16 -0.03
N ILE A 54 -1.11 -5.14 -0.89
CA ILE A 54 0.03 -4.64 -1.67
C ILE A 54 0.43 -3.27 -1.13
N VAL A 55 1.68 -3.18 -0.70
CA VAL A 55 2.28 -1.97 -0.15
C VAL A 55 3.37 -1.47 -1.09
N ARG A 56 3.42 -0.16 -1.25
CA ARG A 56 4.49 0.57 -1.92
C ARG A 56 5.46 1.12 -0.88
N LEU A 57 6.72 0.74 -0.95
CA LEU A 57 7.79 1.29 -0.13
C LEU A 57 8.72 2.16 -0.98
N ARG A 58 9.28 3.21 -0.37
CA ARG A 58 10.31 4.06 -0.99
C ARG A 58 11.65 3.79 -0.31
N GLU A 59 12.66 3.44 -1.11
CA GLU A 59 14.01 3.15 -0.62
C GLU A 59 15.03 3.69 -1.62
N ASP A 60 15.89 4.61 -1.18
CA ASP A 60 17.01 5.16 -1.97
C ASP A 60 16.62 5.61 -3.41
N ASP A 61 15.58 6.44 -3.52
CA ASP A 61 14.95 6.91 -4.78
C ASP A 61 14.27 5.82 -5.64
N GLU A 62 14.28 4.56 -5.21
CA GLU A 62 13.56 3.48 -5.86
C GLU A 62 12.21 3.20 -5.16
N THR A 63 11.22 2.84 -5.96
CA THR A 63 9.92 2.39 -5.47
C THR A 63 9.86 0.87 -5.58
N LYS A 64 9.54 0.20 -4.47
CA LYS A 64 9.42 -1.25 -4.39
C LYS A 64 8.03 -1.67 -3.95
N LEU A 65 7.55 -2.77 -4.49
CA LEU A 65 6.30 -3.40 -4.07
C LEU A 65 6.57 -4.55 -3.09
N VAL A 66 5.76 -4.62 -2.04
CA VAL A 66 5.76 -5.73 -1.08
C VAL A 66 4.33 -6.25 -0.97
N SER A 67 4.18 -7.56 -1.12
CA SER A 67 2.93 -8.26 -0.83
C SER A 67 2.97 -8.79 0.59
N ILE A 68 1.87 -8.63 1.31
CA ILE A 68 1.74 -9.05 2.71
C ILE A 68 0.48 -9.89 2.85
N ARG A 69 0.59 -11.02 3.53
CA ARG A 69 -0.52 -11.91 3.86
C ARG A 69 -0.46 -12.30 5.33
N GLU A 70 -1.62 -12.48 5.94
CA GLU A 70 -1.73 -13.09 7.26
C GLU A 70 -1.69 -14.62 7.11
N THR A 71 -0.94 -15.28 8.00
CA THR A 71 -0.81 -16.73 8.09
C THR A 71 -1.05 -17.16 9.53
N ASP A 72 -1.26 -18.46 9.77
CA ASP A 72 -1.44 -19.00 11.13
C ASP A 72 -0.27 -18.69 12.07
N ASP A 73 0.93 -18.48 11.50
CA ASP A 73 2.18 -18.24 12.23
C ASP A 73 2.62 -16.77 12.23
N GLY A 74 1.80 -15.84 11.70
CA GLY A 74 2.10 -14.41 11.64
C GLY A 74 1.85 -13.81 10.26
N PHE A 75 2.89 -13.22 9.65
CA PHE A 75 2.77 -12.53 8.37
C PHE A 75 3.79 -13.06 7.34
N GLU A 76 3.32 -13.28 6.11
CA GLU A 76 4.18 -13.60 4.98
C GLU A 76 4.44 -12.34 4.16
N PHE A 77 5.72 -12.00 3.99
CA PHE A 77 6.17 -10.90 3.14
C PHE A 77 6.79 -11.44 1.85
N ARG A 78 6.34 -10.94 0.71
CA ARG A 78 6.93 -11.25 -0.59
C ARG A 78 7.41 -9.97 -1.26
N ASP A 79 8.70 -9.97 -1.59
CA ASP A 79 9.30 -8.91 -2.40
C ASP A 79 8.70 -8.88 -3.80
N GLU A 80 8.85 -7.75 -4.50
CA GLU A 80 8.29 -7.52 -5.83
C GLU A 80 8.60 -8.63 -6.86
N ALA A 81 9.78 -9.25 -6.78
CA ALA A 81 10.17 -10.33 -7.68
C ALA A 81 9.37 -11.64 -7.46
N ALA A 82 8.81 -11.83 -6.27
CA ALA A 82 8.02 -12.99 -5.88
C ALA A 82 6.50 -12.75 -5.97
N ILE A 83 6.08 -11.52 -6.30
CA ILE A 83 4.67 -11.20 -6.58
C ILE A 83 4.30 -11.78 -7.95
N ASP A 84 3.11 -12.38 -8.04
CA ASP A 84 2.55 -12.81 -9.33
C ASP A 84 2.64 -11.68 -10.37
N PRO A 85 3.14 -11.94 -11.60
CA PRO A 85 3.35 -10.89 -12.58
C PRO A 85 2.08 -10.08 -12.90
N SER A 86 0.91 -10.72 -12.96
CA SER A 86 -0.34 -10.02 -13.28
C SER A 86 -0.75 -9.11 -12.12
N LEU A 87 -0.58 -9.57 -10.88
CA LEU A 87 -0.85 -8.76 -9.69
C LEU A 87 0.13 -7.58 -9.58
N ARG A 88 1.41 -7.81 -9.87
CA ARG A 88 2.43 -6.75 -9.88
C ARG A 88 2.14 -5.69 -10.94
N ASP A 89 1.79 -6.11 -12.16
CA ASP A 89 1.47 -5.19 -13.25
C ASP A 89 0.20 -4.39 -12.92
N PHE A 90 -0.81 -5.04 -12.33
CA PHE A 90 -2.00 -4.37 -11.83
C PHE A 90 -1.68 -3.33 -10.75
N ALA A 91 -0.78 -3.64 -9.81
CA ALA A 91 -0.32 -2.69 -8.79
C ALA A 91 0.38 -1.48 -9.41
N ARG A 92 1.28 -1.70 -10.36
CA ARG A 92 1.97 -0.61 -11.06
C ARG A 92 0.98 0.29 -11.83
N SER A 93 0.07 -0.29 -12.60
CA SER A 93 -0.96 0.49 -13.29
C SER A 93 -1.88 1.25 -12.33
N SER A 94 -2.24 0.66 -11.20
CA SER A 94 -3.07 1.31 -10.18
C SER A 94 -2.35 2.53 -9.59
N ILE A 95 -1.06 2.40 -9.27
CA ILE A 95 -0.23 3.50 -8.78
C ILE A 95 -0.18 4.64 -9.81
N GLU A 96 0.10 4.34 -11.08
CA GLU A 96 0.15 5.36 -12.13
C GLU A 96 -1.17 6.14 -12.25
N VAL A 97 -2.31 5.44 -12.18
CA VAL A 97 -3.63 6.07 -12.20
C VAL A 97 -3.85 6.95 -10.98
N LEU A 98 -3.52 6.46 -9.78
CA LEU A 98 -3.68 7.23 -8.53
C LEU A 98 -2.79 8.47 -8.50
N GLU A 99 -1.55 8.36 -8.99
CA GLU A 99 -0.63 9.50 -9.10
C GLU A 99 -1.12 10.53 -10.10
N ARG A 100 -1.64 10.08 -11.25
CA ARG A 100 -2.23 10.98 -12.24
C ARG A 100 -3.46 11.70 -11.67
N LEU A 101 -4.35 10.99 -10.98
CA LEU A 101 -5.51 11.59 -10.32
C LEU A 101 -5.10 12.60 -9.25
N ARG A 102 -4.06 12.31 -8.46
CA ARG A 102 -3.51 13.25 -7.47
C ARG A 102 -2.95 14.50 -8.14
N SER A 103 -2.18 14.34 -9.22
CA SER A 103 -1.67 15.47 -10.02
C SER A 103 -2.79 16.32 -10.63
N ASP A 104 -3.85 15.70 -11.12
CA ASP A 104 -4.99 16.41 -11.70
C ASP A 104 -5.77 17.20 -10.62
N LEU A 105 -5.89 16.65 -9.41
CA LEU A 105 -6.49 17.35 -8.26
C LEU A 105 -5.65 18.53 -7.78
N ASP A 106 -4.33 18.38 -7.70
CA ASP A 106 -3.40 19.46 -7.36
C ASP A 106 -3.46 20.59 -8.40
N PHE A 107 -3.69 20.24 -9.69
CA PHE A 107 -3.90 21.20 -10.76
C PHE A 107 -5.22 21.98 -10.61
N VAL A 108 -6.31 21.29 -10.22
CA VAL A 108 -7.63 21.92 -10.02
C VAL A 108 -7.69 22.77 -8.74
N ALA A 109 -6.86 22.49 -7.73
CA ALA A 109 -6.75 23.31 -6.53
C ALA A 109 -6.09 24.69 -6.76
N LEU A 110 -5.54 24.94 -7.94
CA LEU A 110 -4.95 26.21 -8.36
C LEU A 110 -5.79 26.85 -9.48
N PRO A 111 -6.92 27.50 -9.16
CA PRO A 111 -7.06 28.88 -9.62
C PRO A 111 -8.00 29.73 -8.76
N GLU A 112 -7.54 30.44 -7.72
CA GLU A 112 -8.16 31.69 -7.19
C GLU A 112 -7.19 32.45 -6.25
N ALA A 113 -6.01 32.86 -6.74
CA ALA A 113 -5.10 33.70 -5.96
C ALA A 113 -4.67 35.00 -6.70
N ASP A 114 -5.38 35.41 -7.75
CA ASP A 114 -4.93 36.56 -8.57
C ASP A 114 -6.02 37.53 -9.03
N GLU A 115 -7.11 37.72 -8.26
CA GLU A 115 -8.13 38.72 -8.62
C GLU A 115 -8.67 39.55 -7.44
N ARG A 116 -7.80 39.92 -6.49
CA ARG A 116 -8.14 40.92 -5.45
C ARG A 116 -7.09 42.00 -5.17
N ALA A 117 -6.10 42.18 -6.04
CA ALA A 117 -5.11 43.26 -5.90
C ALA A 117 -5.35 44.48 -6.81
N ALA A 118 -6.48 44.55 -7.52
CA ALA A 118 -6.81 45.68 -8.40
C ALA A 118 -8.29 46.09 -8.29
N ALA A 119 -8.69 46.65 -7.15
CA ALA A 119 -9.89 47.49 -7.03
C ALA A 119 -9.79 48.42 -5.83
#